data_AF-A0A957JNJ3-F1
#
_entry.id   AF-A0A957JNJ3-F1
#
_cell.length_a   1.000
_cell.length_b   1.000
_cell.length_c   1.000
_cell.angle_alpha   90.00
_cell.angle_beta   90.00
_cell.angle_gamma   90.00
#
_symmetry.space_group_name_H-M   'P 1'
#
loop_
_entity.id
_entity.type
_entity.pdbx_description
1 polymer ?
#
loop_
_entity_poly.entity_id
_entity_poly.type
_entity_poly.pdbx_seq_one_letter_code
_entity_poly.pdbx_strand_id
1 'polypeptide(L)'
;MVRKGEFFGHMWDKGGKRPFLNLSRWFWLGNLLLWLLLGWAQTELVSIELVREGGRCRALLPEGRTSEIACYGIANGSVGIYQPAQARWVQAAQWLPWDWLWQQQATAQLPTWQHAPNGLQVTVPQWGLAVRQTTLAQAADRVTVRLRRRGGEVGVVFVGENGRFGYVFIVSSDNRRGVWWQWQDGRPTMPLTGVPFQKPIVAQLQTLTRQTVGTTWGIWFLLPLAGVLRRLAGGIKVARRPTMVIPSFLKMVPLIWLGFALALLIASRVLERVPHVQDSVTYLFQAQTLARGSLAAPAPPMPDFFAQEFLLVRQGKWFGKYPPGFPLLLAVGVRLGVPWLVNPLLAALSLALLFQLGRKLYGWDVGVITAVLALTSPFFVIMTGTYMAHVAELFWVLLFMVSWLQVVGGKKRPFFWSLLAGVALGMALLTRQFAAMAVGVPFSLLTLLEIVSRKGAKAQRKMFDLCVFAPLREIKMRQL
;
A
#
# COMPACT_ATOMS: atom_id res chain seq x y z
N MET A 1 -29.99 -26.33 -12.50
CA MET A 1 -30.25 -24.98 -11.94
C MET A 1 -29.96 -25.01 -10.45
N VAL A 2 -28.79 -24.55 -10.01
CA VAL A 2 -28.44 -24.47 -8.58
C VAL A 2 -28.86 -23.09 -8.06
N ARG A 3 -29.61 -23.04 -6.96
CA ARG A 3 -30.18 -21.81 -6.39
C ARG A 3 -29.05 -20.87 -5.96
N LYS A 4 -29.18 -19.58 -6.30
CA LYS A 4 -28.24 -18.47 -5.98
C LYS A 4 -27.85 -18.30 -4.49
N GLY A 5 -28.53 -18.98 -3.57
CA GLY A 5 -28.23 -18.97 -2.14
C GLY A 5 -27.20 -20.02 -1.68
N GLU A 6 -26.92 -21.05 -2.50
CA GLU A 6 -26.04 -22.14 -2.11
C GLU A 6 -24.56 -21.84 -2.31
N PHE A 7 -24.18 -20.79 -3.05
CA PHE A 7 -22.76 -20.56 -3.33
C PHE A 7 -21.93 -20.25 -2.07
N PHE A 8 -22.47 -19.43 -1.16
CA PHE A 8 -21.86 -19.19 0.15
C PHE A 8 -22.29 -20.23 1.21
N GLY A 9 -23.52 -20.74 1.13
CA GLY A 9 -24.03 -21.73 2.08
C GLY A 9 -23.33 -23.09 1.96
N HIS A 10 -23.02 -23.52 0.75
CA HIS A 10 -22.44 -24.84 0.51
C HIS A 10 -20.94 -24.93 0.89
N MET A 11 -20.30 -23.76 1.14
CA MET A 11 -18.96 -23.67 1.74
C MET A 11 -19.00 -23.78 3.28
N TRP A 12 -20.17 -23.55 3.90
CA TRP A 12 -20.32 -23.42 5.36
C TRP A 12 -21.30 -24.42 6.00
N ASP A 13 -22.17 -25.05 5.21
CA ASP A 13 -23.35 -25.76 5.68
C ASP A 13 -23.51 -27.14 5.00
N LYS A 14 -22.52 -28.02 5.18
CA LYS A 14 -22.75 -29.46 5.10
C LYS A 14 -22.32 -30.11 6.40
N GLY A 15 -23.32 -30.42 7.23
CA GLY A 15 -23.22 -31.29 8.39
C GLY A 15 -22.75 -32.69 7.99
N GLY A 16 -21.44 -32.88 7.95
CA GLY A 16 -20.79 -34.16 7.76
C GLY A 16 -19.32 -34.04 8.12
N LYS A 17 -18.97 -34.50 9.33
CA LYS A 17 -17.61 -34.63 9.90
C LYS A 17 -16.66 -33.46 9.56
N ARG A 18 -16.65 -32.47 10.45
CA ARG A 18 -15.77 -31.28 10.44
C ARG A 18 -14.30 -31.68 10.14
N PRO A 19 -13.69 -31.26 9.00
CA PRO A 19 -12.24 -31.16 8.89
C PRO A 19 -11.71 -29.92 9.64
N PHE A 20 -12.61 -29.12 10.24
CA PHE A 20 -12.29 -27.86 10.93
C PHE A 20 -11.50 -28.02 12.23
N LEU A 21 -11.29 -29.22 12.76
CA LEU A 21 -10.48 -29.41 13.97
C LEU A 21 -8.98 -29.14 13.78
N ASN A 22 -8.47 -29.11 12.53
CA ASN A 22 -7.08 -28.70 12.27
C ASN A 22 -6.94 -27.22 11.85
N LEU A 23 -8.03 -26.54 11.49
CA LEU A 23 -7.95 -25.13 11.09
C LEU A 23 -7.54 -24.23 12.28
N SER A 24 -7.90 -24.60 13.51
CA SER A 24 -7.51 -23.83 14.71
C SER A 24 -5.99 -23.92 14.97
N ARG A 25 -5.38 -25.09 14.77
CA ARG A 25 -3.92 -25.26 14.93
C ARG A 25 -3.15 -24.47 13.88
N TRP A 26 -3.56 -24.56 12.61
CA TRP A 26 -2.97 -23.76 11.53
C TRP A 26 -3.24 -22.26 11.69
N PHE A 27 -4.38 -21.90 12.27
CA PHE A 27 -4.71 -20.51 12.63
C PHE A 27 -3.79 -19.97 13.72
N TRP A 28 -3.57 -20.71 14.81
CA TRP A 28 -2.66 -20.30 15.89
C TRP A 28 -1.20 -20.27 15.43
N LEU A 29 -0.77 -21.25 14.63
CA LEU A 29 0.57 -21.25 14.01
C LEU A 29 0.75 -20.06 13.06
N GLY A 30 -0.25 -19.75 12.23
CA GLY A 30 -0.23 -18.58 11.36
C GLY A 30 -0.14 -17.27 12.14
N ASN A 31 -0.88 -17.15 13.26
CA ASN A 31 -0.80 -15.98 14.13
C ASN A 31 0.55 -15.86 14.83
N LEU A 32 1.10 -16.96 15.34
CA LEU A 32 2.45 -16.97 15.93
C LEU A 32 3.50 -16.54 14.91
N LEU A 33 3.40 -17.02 13.68
CA LEU A 33 4.29 -16.61 12.59
C LEU A 33 4.17 -15.12 12.28
N LEU A 34 2.95 -14.57 12.23
CA LEU A 34 2.72 -13.13 12.07
C LEU A 34 3.30 -12.31 13.23
N TRP A 35 3.23 -12.81 14.47
CA TRP A 35 3.86 -12.21 15.64
C TRP A 35 5.38 -12.19 15.53
N LEU A 36 5.99 -13.30 15.14
CA LEU A 36 7.44 -13.40 14.94
C LEU A 36 7.90 -12.48 13.80
N LEU A 37 7.16 -12.44 12.69
CA LEU A 37 7.42 -11.55 11.57
C LEU A 37 7.28 -10.07 11.97
N LEU A 38 6.25 -9.73 12.74
CA LEU A 38 6.05 -8.37 13.24
C LEU A 38 7.18 -7.98 14.20
N GLY A 39 7.60 -8.89 15.09
CA GLY A 39 8.73 -8.71 16.01
C GLY A 39 10.04 -8.44 15.27
N TRP A 40 10.37 -9.28 14.28
CA TRP A 40 11.51 -9.07 13.38
C TRP A 40 11.43 -7.72 12.66
N ALA A 41 10.24 -7.36 12.19
CA ALA A 41 10.00 -6.12 11.47
C ALA A 41 10.09 -4.86 12.36
N GLN A 42 10.13 -4.99 13.69
CA GLN A 42 10.35 -3.85 14.60
C GLN A 42 11.78 -3.29 14.57
N THR A 43 12.74 -3.97 13.93
CA THR A 43 14.13 -3.50 13.88
C THR A 43 14.68 -3.40 12.47
N GLU A 44 15.13 -2.22 12.07
CA GLU A 44 15.97 -1.99 10.89
C GLU A 44 17.43 -1.74 11.31
N LEU A 45 18.37 -2.21 10.49
CA LEU A 45 19.79 -1.93 10.64
C LEU A 45 20.19 -0.82 9.66
N VAL A 46 20.84 0.23 10.15
CA VAL A 46 21.40 1.32 9.33
C VAL A 46 22.88 1.45 9.66
N SER A 47 23.72 1.41 8.63
CA SER A 47 25.16 1.67 8.73
C SER A 47 25.49 2.99 8.06
N ILE A 48 26.15 3.90 8.76
CA ILE A 48 26.61 5.18 8.25
C ILE A 48 28.12 5.23 8.46
N GLU A 49 28.87 5.51 7.39
CA GLU A 49 30.30 5.75 7.50
C GLU A 49 30.56 7.23 7.21
N LEU A 50 31.17 7.93 8.16
CA LEU A 50 31.61 9.31 7.99
C LEU A 50 33.13 9.34 7.92
N VAL A 51 33.66 10.02 6.90
CA VAL A 51 35.09 10.23 6.70
C VAL A 51 35.38 11.73 6.74
N ARG A 52 36.40 12.12 7.49
CA ARG A 52 36.89 13.49 7.58
C ARG A 52 38.32 13.53 7.03
N GLU A 53 38.55 14.32 5.99
CA GLU A 53 39.86 14.38 5.32
C GLU A 53 40.04 15.78 4.70
N GLY A 54 41.17 16.44 4.96
CA GLY A 54 41.53 17.72 4.30
C GLY A 54 40.52 18.85 4.48
N GLY A 55 39.87 18.96 5.65
CA GLY A 55 38.83 19.97 5.92
C GLY A 55 37.47 19.66 5.29
N ARG A 56 37.28 18.46 4.74
CA ARG A 56 36.02 17.99 4.16
C ARG A 56 35.44 16.82 4.95
N CYS A 57 34.13 16.76 5.00
CA CYS A 57 33.38 15.70 5.65
C CYS A 57 32.54 14.97 4.59
N ARG A 58 32.83 13.69 4.39
CA ARG A 58 32.15 12.81 3.45
C ARG A 58 31.29 11.81 4.22
N ALA A 59 30.03 11.72 3.88
CA ALA A 59 29.14 10.64 4.30
C ALA A 59 29.12 9.58 3.22
N LEU A 60 29.54 8.36 3.56
CA LEU A 60 29.51 7.17 2.74
C LEU A 60 28.31 6.31 3.18
N LEU A 61 27.38 6.12 2.26
CA LEU A 61 26.24 5.21 2.46
C LEU A 61 26.62 3.82 1.91
N PRO A 62 26.09 2.72 2.49
CA PRO A 62 26.44 1.34 2.11
C PRO A 62 26.14 0.98 0.64
N GLU A 63 25.43 1.84 -0.08
CA GLU A 63 25.02 1.67 -1.47
C GLU A 63 25.98 2.36 -2.46
N GLY A 64 27.14 2.81 -1.98
CA GLY A 64 28.15 3.52 -2.77
C GLY A 64 27.80 4.98 -3.08
N ARG A 65 26.70 5.50 -2.52
CA ARG A 65 26.34 6.92 -2.61
C ARG A 65 27.08 7.73 -1.56
N THR A 66 27.55 8.90 -1.97
CA THR A 66 28.32 9.78 -1.10
C THR A 66 27.71 11.18 -1.05
N SER A 67 27.89 11.87 0.07
CA SER A 67 27.53 13.28 0.23
C SER A 67 28.63 14.02 0.96
N GLU A 68 29.06 15.14 0.42
CA GLU A 68 30.23 15.86 0.91
C GLU A 68 29.89 17.32 1.26
N ILE A 69 30.51 17.80 2.34
CA ILE A 69 30.50 19.21 2.75
C ILE A 69 31.91 19.65 3.15
N ALA A 70 32.17 20.96 3.08
CA ALA A 70 33.32 21.56 3.75
C ALA A 70 33.01 21.68 5.26
N CYS A 71 33.91 21.20 6.12
CA CYS A 71 33.71 21.16 7.58
C CYS A 71 34.95 21.70 8.32
N TYR A 72 35.15 23.01 8.25
CA TYR A 72 36.24 23.71 8.93
C TYR A 72 35.96 23.85 10.44
N GLY A 73 37.02 23.91 11.26
CA GLY A 73 36.90 24.23 12.70
C GLY A 73 36.54 23.07 13.63
N ILE A 74 36.53 21.82 13.15
CA ILE A 74 36.23 20.61 13.95
C ILE A 74 37.44 19.67 14.11
N ALA A 75 38.67 20.16 13.90
CA ALA A 75 39.89 19.34 13.85
C ALA A 75 40.13 18.55 15.16
N ASN A 76 39.94 19.19 16.32
CA ASN A 76 40.15 18.62 17.66
C ASN A 76 38.82 18.33 18.39
N GLY A 77 37.78 18.03 17.60
CA GLY A 77 36.42 17.87 18.08
C GLY A 77 36.09 16.55 18.78
N SER A 78 34.83 16.42 19.21
CA SER A 78 34.24 15.15 19.61
C SER A 78 33.28 14.63 18.54
N VAL A 79 33.05 13.32 18.54
CA VAL A 79 32.00 12.69 17.74
C VAL A 79 30.90 12.20 18.67
N GLY A 80 29.66 12.39 18.24
CA GLY A 80 28.47 11.95 18.97
C GLY A 80 27.42 11.36 18.05
N ILE A 81 26.35 10.87 18.66
CA ILE A 81 25.18 10.35 17.95
C ILE A 81 24.01 11.29 18.22
N TYR A 82 23.38 11.77 17.16
CA TYR A 82 22.12 12.50 17.24
C TYR A 82 20.95 11.54 17.10
N GLN A 83 20.06 11.53 18.09
CA GLN A 83 18.72 10.97 17.96
C GLN A 83 17.74 12.01 18.49
N PRO A 84 16.72 12.42 17.70
CA PRO A 84 15.69 13.28 18.24
C PRO A 84 15.01 12.54 19.40
N ALA A 85 14.82 13.22 20.53
CA ALA A 85 13.89 12.76 21.57
C ALA A 85 12.57 12.43 20.86
N GLN A 86 12.04 11.22 21.04
CA GLN A 86 10.95 10.69 20.23
C GLN A 86 9.64 11.51 20.41
N ALA A 87 9.53 12.66 19.75
CA ALA A 87 8.34 13.50 19.73
C ALA A 87 7.36 13.08 18.61
N ARG A 88 7.21 11.77 18.37
CA ARG A 88 6.28 11.26 17.32
C ARG A 88 5.23 10.28 17.81
N TRP A 89 5.26 9.86 19.07
CA TRP A 89 4.28 8.88 19.60
C TRP A 89 3.14 9.49 20.43
N VAL A 90 3.16 10.80 20.72
CA VAL A 90 2.09 11.45 21.49
C VAL A 90 0.79 11.64 20.68
N GLN A 91 0.82 11.60 19.34
CA GLN A 91 -0.39 11.82 18.52
C GLN A 91 -1.06 10.55 17.96
N ALA A 92 -0.35 9.42 17.84
CA ALA A 92 -0.92 8.21 17.22
C ALA A 92 -1.46 7.17 18.24
N ALA A 93 -1.14 7.32 19.53
CA ALA A 93 -1.41 6.32 20.57
C ALA A 93 -2.57 6.67 21.53
N GLN A 94 -3.38 7.70 21.24
CA GLN A 94 -4.49 8.09 22.13
C GLN A 94 -5.68 7.09 22.20
N TRP A 95 -5.61 5.93 21.55
CA TRP A 95 -6.73 4.98 21.43
C TRP A 95 -6.46 3.57 21.99
N LEU A 96 -5.28 3.28 22.55
CA LEU A 96 -4.95 1.96 23.12
C LEU A 96 -4.27 2.11 24.50
N PRO A 97 -4.75 1.45 25.56
CA PRO A 97 -4.24 1.61 26.94
C PRO A 97 -2.94 0.81 27.21
N TRP A 98 -2.08 0.62 26.20
CA TRP A 98 -0.85 -0.19 26.34
C TRP A 98 0.42 0.60 26.68
N ASP A 99 0.28 1.90 26.93
CA ASP A 99 1.41 2.80 27.24
C ASP A 99 2.15 2.40 28.54
N TRP A 100 1.44 1.79 29.49
CA TRP A 100 2.00 1.40 30.79
C TRP A 100 2.97 0.21 30.74
N LEU A 101 2.79 -0.73 29.79
CA LEU A 101 3.65 -1.92 29.68
C LEU A 101 5.01 -1.63 29.03
N TRP A 102 5.13 -0.53 28.27
CA TRP A 102 6.34 -0.23 27.48
C TRP A 102 7.14 0.97 27.99
N GLN A 103 6.59 1.76 28.90
CA GLN A 103 7.30 2.88 29.53
C GLN A 103 8.33 2.46 30.60
N GLN A 104 8.27 1.24 31.15
CA GLN A 104 9.03 0.91 32.36
C GLN A 104 10.34 0.12 32.17
N GLN A 105 10.80 -0.23 30.96
CA GLN A 105 12.06 -1.00 30.81
C GLN A 105 12.92 -0.59 29.61
N ALA A 106 13.06 0.71 29.35
CA ALA A 106 14.23 1.19 28.62
C ALA A 106 15.38 1.41 29.61
N THR A 107 15.99 0.33 30.12
CA THR A 107 17.38 0.42 30.56
C THR A 107 18.17 0.79 29.30
N ALA A 108 18.40 2.09 29.10
CA ALA A 108 19.12 2.62 27.96
C ALA A 108 20.53 2.05 28.01
N GLN A 109 20.77 0.95 27.30
CA GLN A 109 22.12 0.46 27.09
C GLN A 109 22.86 1.57 26.34
N LEU A 110 23.95 2.05 26.94
CA LEU A 110 24.75 3.09 26.33
C LEU A 110 25.37 2.59 25.01
N PRO A 111 25.60 3.48 24.03
CA PRO A 111 26.37 3.12 22.84
C PRO A 111 27.72 2.52 23.23
N THR A 112 28.11 1.44 22.54
CA THR A 112 29.44 0.84 22.68
C THR A 112 30.38 1.44 21.63
N TRP A 113 31.48 2.03 22.11
CA TRP A 113 32.51 2.65 21.28
C TRP A 113 33.74 1.74 21.28
N GLN A 114 34.23 1.37 20.10
CA GLN A 114 35.39 0.49 19.93
C GLN A 114 36.36 1.09 18.91
N HIS A 115 37.65 1.15 19.26
CA HIS A 115 38.70 1.52 18.32
C HIS A 115 38.98 0.34 17.38
N ALA A 116 38.86 0.57 16.08
CA ALA A 116 39.16 -0.38 15.02
C ALA A 116 40.45 0.06 14.28
N PRO A 117 41.15 -0.84 13.56
CA PRO A 117 42.39 -0.50 12.86
C PRO A 117 42.29 0.67 11.88
N ASN A 118 41.09 0.93 11.35
CA ASN A 118 40.83 1.97 10.33
C ASN A 118 39.87 3.06 10.84
N GLY A 119 39.73 3.26 12.15
CA GLY A 119 38.89 4.32 12.72
C GLY A 119 38.02 3.87 13.89
N LEU A 120 36.91 4.57 14.11
CA LEU A 120 36.04 4.36 15.27
C LEU A 120 34.76 3.62 14.88
N GLN A 121 34.44 2.51 15.56
CA GLN A 121 33.19 1.80 15.37
C GLN A 121 32.24 2.05 16.54
N VAL A 122 30.99 2.33 16.22
CA VAL A 122 29.95 2.62 17.20
C VAL A 122 28.73 1.77 16.94
N THR A 123 28.33 1.00 17.96
CA THR A 123 27.09 0.22 17.92
C THR A 123 26.08 0.83 18.88
N VAL A 124 24.92 1.20 18.36
CA VAL A 124 23.84 1.78 19.17
C VAL A 124 22.70 0.76 19.28
N PRO A 125 22.29 0.42 20.51
CA PRO A 125 21.18 -0.50 20.72
C PRO A 125 19.84 0.13 20.32
N GLN A 126 18.82 -0.71 20.22
CA GLN A 126 17.48 -0.36 19.76
C GLN A 126 16.77 0.70 20.61
N TRP A 127 17.16 0.80 21.89
CA TRP A 127 16.55 1.66 22.89
C TRP A 127 17.66 2.42 23.62
N GLY A 128 17.94 3.65 23.20
CA GLY A 128 18.98 4.46 23.81
C GLY A 128 18.80 5.94 23.50
N LEU A 129 18.20 6.69 24.42
CA LEU A 129 18.29 8.14 24.44
C LEU A 129 19.60 8.51 25.14
N ALA A 130 20.71 8.52 24.41
CA ALA A 130 21.95 9.04 24.96
C ALA A 130 22.91 9.52 23.87
N VAL A 131 23.15 10.83 23.85
CA VAL A 131 24.27 11.44 23.12
C VAL A 131 25.52 11.26 24.00
N ARG A 132 26.08 10.05 24.05
CA ARG A 132 27.43 9.88 24.61
C ARG A 132 28.42 10.36 23.55
N GLN A 133 29.21 11.38 23.87
CA GLN A 133 30.28 11.86 23.01
C GLN A 133 31.60 11.19 23.38
N THR A 134 32.42 10.89 22.38
CA THR A 134 33.79 10.41 22.56
C THR A 134 34.72 11.39 21.84
N THR A 135 35.83 11.75 22.47
CA THR A 135 36.86 12.60 21.88
C THR A 135 37.44 11.89 20.65
N LEU A 136 37.54 12.59 19.52
CA LEU A 136 38.21 12.05 18.35
C LEU A 136 39.72 11.99 18.64
N ALA A 137 40.30 10.79 18.65
CA ALA A 137 41.75 10.67 18.54
C ALA A 137 42.19 11.10 17.13
N GLN A 138 43.44 11.57 16.95
CA GLN A 138 44.01 11.92 15.63
C GLN A 138 43.87 10.79 14.58
N ALA A 139 43.68 9.54 14.99
CA ALA A 139 43.48 8.37 14.13
C ALA A 139 42.01 8.06 13.75
N ALA A 140 41.03 8.85 14.20
CA ALA A 140 39.60 8.59 13.99
C ALA A 140 38.99 9.43 12.85
N ASP A 141 39.71 9.62 11.76
CA ASP A 141 39.23 10.29 10.54
C ASP A 141 38.12 9.50 9.81
N ARG A 142 37.82 8.29 10.27
CA ARG A 142 36.73 7.46 9.78
C ARG A 142 35.91 6.93 10.95
N VAL A 143 34.60 7.16 10.91
CA VAL A 143 33.64 6.71 11.93
C VAL A 143 32.56 5.88 11.27
N THR A 144 32.44 4.62 11.68
CA THR A 144 31.37 3.72 11.22
C THR A 144 30.36 3.53 12.34
N VAL A 145 29.11 3.90 12.08
CA VAL A 145 28.02 3.80 13.04
C VAL A 145 27.01 2.76 12.55
N ARG A 146 26.77 1.73 13.37
CA ARG A 146 25.75 0.69 13.13
C ARG A 146 24.62 0.84 14.14
N LEU A 147 23.42 1.03 13.62
CA LEU A 147 22.24 1.37 14.39
C LEU A 147 21.17 0.33 14.16
N ARG A 148 20.64 -0.28 15.22
CA ARG A 148 19.43 -1.10 15.16
C ARG A 148 18.28 -0.25 15.69
N ARG A 149 17.18 -0.03 14.95
CA ARG A 149 16.09 0.87 15.41
C ARG A 149 14.72 0.54 14.83
N ARG A 150 13.65 1.18 15.35
CA ARG A 150 12.27 1.01 14.85
C ARG A 150 11.89 1.93 13.67
N GLY A 151 12.78 2.83 13.26
CA GLY A 151 12.57 3.86 12.23
C GLY A 151 13.05 5.24 12.72
N GLY A 152 12.70 6.33 12.02
CA GLY A 152 12.96 7.70 12.45
C GLY A 152 14.23 8.36 11.89
N GLU A 153 14.66 9.45 12.51
CA GLU A 153 15.88 10.18 12.17
C GLU A 153 17.00 9.82 13.14
N VAL A 154 18.21 9.69 12.63
CA VAL A 154 19.41 9.47 13.43
C VAL A 154 20.56 10.07 12.67
N GLY A 155 21.52 10.64 13.38
CA GLY A 155 22.70 11.19 12.75
C GLY A 155 23.95 10.95 13.53
N VAL A 156 25.07 11.18 12.86
CA VAL A 156 26.39 11.22 13.47
C VAL A 156 26.82 12.68 13.46
N VAL A 157 27.17 13.21 14.63
CA VAL A 157 27.54 14.61 14.80
C VAL A 157 29.04 14.73 15.04
N PHE A 158 29.68 15.61 14.29
CA PHE A 158 31.02 16.13 14.58
C PHE A 158 30.88 17.50 15.23
N VAL A 159 31.44 17.68 16.42
CA VAL A 159 31.36 18.92 17.18
C VAL A 159 32.77 19.43 17.44
N GLY A 160 33.01 20.74 17.31
CA GLY A 160 34.30 21.35 17.67
C GLY A 160 34.60 21.30 19.17
N GLU A 161 35.80 21.73 19.58
CA GLU A 161 36.30 21.68 20.96
C GLU A 161 35.31 22.23 22.00
N ASN A 162 34.62 23.34 21.67
CA ASN A 162 33.68 24.01 22.58
C ASN A 162 32.31 23.31 22.69
N GLY A 163 32.06 22.23 21.96
CA GLY A 163 30.80 21.48 22.03
C GLY A 163 29.56 22.18 21.44
N ARG A 164 29.69 23.45 21.02
CA ARG A 164 28.58 24.29 20.55
C ARG A 164 28.34 24.25 19.06
N PHE A 165 29.40 24.25 18.25
CA PHE A 165 29.32 24.29 16.79
C PHE A 165 29.79 22.99 16.16
N GLY A 166 29.15 22.56 15.08
CA GLY A 166 29.54 21.37 14.36
C GLY A 166 28.67 21.06 13.15
N TYR A 167 28.74 19.81 12.72
CA TYR A 167 27.97 19.29 11.59
C TYR A 167 27.40 17.93 11.92
N VAL A 168 26.16 17.68 11.55
CA VAL A 168 25.50 16.38 11.74
C VAL A 168 25.00 15.85 10.40
N PHE A 169 25.31 14.59 10.11
CA PHE A 169 24.71 13.90 8.97
C PHE A 169 23.54 13.05 9.47
N ILE A 170 22.31 13.43 9.10
CA ILE A 170 21.08 12.79 9.55
C ILE A 170 20.53 11.87 8.45
N VAL A 171 20.36 10.60 8.76
CA VAL A 171 19.69 9.60 7.90
C VAL A 171 18.27 9.35 8.38
N SER A 172 17.32 9.65 7.51
CA SER A 172 15.92 9.32 7.66
C SER A 172 15.57 8.13 6.78
N SER A 173 15.28 7.00 7.43
CA SER A 173 14.84 5.78 6.74
C SER A 173 13.44 5.94 6.16
N ASP A 174 12.57 6.68 6.86
CA ASP A 174 11.19 6.94 6.46
C ASP A 174 11.14 7.86 5.23
N ASN A 175 11.99 8.89 5.21
CA ASN A 175 12.06 9.85 4.10
C ASN A 175 13.10 9.47 3.03
N ARG A 176 13.76 8.30 3.15
CA ARG A 176 14.77 7.78 2.20
C ARG A 176 15.84 8.81 1.81
N ARG A 177 16.33 9.57 2.78
CA ARG A 177 17.31 10.64 2.57
C ARG A 177 18.35 10.69 3.69
N GLY A 178 19.59 10.97 3.32
CA GLY A 178 20.64 11.42 4.22
C GLY A 178 20.90 12.90 3.96
N VAL A 179 20.95 13.75 4.99
CA VAL A 179 21.12 15.20 4.84
C VAL A 179 22.13 15.70 5.86
N TRP A 180 23.07 16.51 5.40
CA TRP A 180 23.96 17.28 6.28
C TRP A 180 23.23 18.47 6.88
N TRP A 181 23.42 18.71 8.17
CA TRP A 181 22.91 19.86 8.87
C TRP A 181 24.03 20.55 9.65
N GLN A 182 23.92 21.85 9.80
CA GLN A 182 24.68 22.57 10.81
C GLN A 182 24.19 22.18 12.20
N TRP A 183 25.14 22.02 13.12
CA TRP A 183 24.89 21.74 14.53
C TRP A 183 25.21 22.98 15.35
N GLN A 184 24.23 23.43 16.14
CA GLN A 184 24.40 24.55 17.05
C GLN A 184 23.68 24.28 18.37
N ASP A 185 24.40 24.42 19.48
CA ASP A 185 23.84 24.34 20.85
C ASP A 185 22.96 23.10 21.09
N GLY A 186 23.46 21.93 20.67
CA GLY A 186 22.81 20.64 20.94
C GLY A 186 21.70 20.24 19.94
N ARG A 187 21.51 20.98 18.84
CA ARG A 187 20.46 20.70 17.85
C ARG A 187 20.89 20.96 16.39
N PRO A 188 20.30 20.25 15.41
CA PRO A 188 20.44 20.60 14.00
C PRO A 188 19.65 21.87 13.68
N THR A 189 20.24 22.80 12.91
CA THR A 189 19.63 24.10 12.58
C THR A 189 19.34 24.27 11.09
N MET A 190 20.37 24.28 10.25
CA MET A 190 20.26 24.56 8.82
C MET A 190 20.63 23.34 7.97
N PRO A 191 19.79 22.89 7.01
CA PRO A 191 20.16 21.82 6.10
C PRO A 191 21.15 22.33 5.04
N LEU A 192 22.12 21.48 4.71
CA LEU A 192 23.17 21.74 3.72
C LEU A 192 22.93 20.82 2.50
N THR A 193 23.73 19.77 2.35
CA THR A 193 23.67 18.86 1.19
C THR A 193 22.97 17.55 1.53
N GLY A 194 22.03 17.14 0.67
CA GLY A 194 21.30 15.88 0.77
C GLY A 194 21.75 14.84 -0.25
N VAL A 195 21.62 13.56 0.11
CA VAL A 195 21.78 12.43 -0.79
C VAL A 195 20.61 11.45 -0.60
N PRO A 196 20.02 10.93 -1.68
CA PRO A 196 18.99 9.90 -1.57
C PRO A 196 19.57 8.61 -1.00
N PHE A 197 19.02 8.19 0.14
CA PHE A 197 19.35 6.94 0.82
C PHE A 197 18.40 5.86 0.31
N GLN A 198 18.89 4.90 -0.48
CA GLN A 198 18.06 3.72 -0.74
C GLN A 198 18.11 2.86 0.52
N LYS A 199 17.01 2.13 0.73
CA LYS A 199 16.82 1.33 1.92
C LYS A 199 17.18 -0.10 1.53
N PRO A 200 17.99 -0.83 2.31
CA PRO A 200 18.27 -2.24 2.02
C PRO A 200 16.99 -3.04 1.85
N ILE A 201 16.97 -4.02 0.93
CA ILE A 201 15.77 -4.82 0.62
C ILE A 201 15.15 -5.42 1.89
N VAL A 202 15.99 -5.92 2.79
CA VAL A 202 15.57 -6.45 4.10
C VAL A 202 14.78 -5.41 4.89
N ALA A 203 15.28 -4.18 4.99
CA ALA A 203 14.61 -3.10 5.71
C ALA A 203 13.33 -2.61 4.98
N GLN A 204 13.29 -2.69 3.65
CA GLN A 204 12.06 -2.46 2.88
C GLN A 204 11.00 -3.52 3.19
N LEU A 205 11.40 -4.80 3.23
CA LEU A 205 10.52 -5.92 3.61
C LEU A 205 10.00 -5.74 5.04
N GLN A 206 10.86 -5.40 6.00
CA GLN A 206 10.45 -5.09 7.37
C GLN A 206 9.42 -3.95 7.42
N THR A 207 9.61 -2.89 6.63
CA THR A 207 8.65 -1.78 6.56
C THR A 207 7.31 -2.24 6.01
N LEU A 208 7.33 -3.02 4.92
CA LEU A 208 6.13 -3.58 4.31
C LEU A 208 5.41 -4.50 5.29
N THR A 209 6.12 -5.41 5.97
CA THR A 209 5.59 -6.30 7.00
C THR A 209 4.96 -5.50 8.15
N ARG A 210 5.60 -4.45 8.66
CA ARG A 210 5.00 -3.58 9.68
C ARG A 210 3.69 -2.95 9.19
N GLN A 211 3.65 -2.46 7.97
CA GLN A 211 2.46 -1.81 7.41
C GLN A 211 1.33 -2.81 7.15
N THR A 212 1.61 -3.98 6.57
CA THR A 212 0.61 -4.99 6.21
C THR A 212 0.14 -5.78 7.43
N VAL A 213 1.05 -6.23 8.27
CA VAL A 213 0.72 -6.96 9.50
C VAL A 213 0.13 -5.99 10.52
N GLY A 214 0.70 -4.80 10.72
CA GLY A 214 0.14 -3.81 11.64
C GLY A 214 -1.30 -3.39 11.29
N THR A 215 -1.61 -3.19 10.00
CA THR A 215 -2.98 -2.84 9.57
C THR A 215 -3.96 -4.02 9.65
N THR A 216 -3.51 -5.25 9.40
CA THR A 216 -4.39 -6.43 9.61
C THR A 216 -4.84 -6.54 11.08
N TRP A 217 -4.04 -6.08 12.04
CA TRP A 217 -4.41 -6.07 13.47
C TRP A 217 -5.50 -5.05 13.79
N GLY A 218 -5.50 -3.89 13.14
CA GLY A 218 -6.64 -2.96 13.19
C GLY A 218 -7.93 -3.64 12.71
N ILE A 219 -7.87 -4.45 11.66
CA ILE A 219 -9.01 -5.25 11.17
C ILE A 219 -9.41 -6.30 12.22
N TRP A 220 -8.46 -6.94 12.90
CA TRP A 220 -8.73 -7.90 13.97
C TRP A 220 -9.44 -7.28 15.18
N PHE A 221 -9.21 -6.00 15.50
CA PHE A 221 -9.99 -5.25 16.50
C PHE A 221 -11.37 -4.80 15.98
N LEU A 222 -11.50 -4.54 14.68
CA LEU A 222 -12.77 -4.17 14.05
C LEU A 222 -13.70 -5.38 13.83
N LEU A 223 -13.19 -6.61 13.74
CA LEU A 223 -14.00 -7.83 13.60
C LEU A 223 -14.91 -8.12 14.81
N PRO A 224 -14.46 -8.05 16.08
CA PRO A 224 -15.34 -8.15 17.23
C PRO A 224 -16.28 -6.95 17.32
N LEU A 225 -15.86 -5.74 16.92
CA LEU A 225 -16.76 -4.58 16.81
C LEU A 225 -17.86 -4.84 15.76
N ALA A 226 -17.53 -5.39 14.59
CA ALA A 226 -18.51 -5.83 13.59
C ALA A 226 -19.39 -6.96 14.11
N GLY A 227 -18.87 -7.87 14.94
CA GLY A 227 -19.64 -8.90 15.64
C GLY A 227 -20.63 -8.31 16.65
N VAL A 228 -20.22 -7.30 17.41
CA VAL A 228 -21.04 -6.55 18.36
C VAL A 228 -22.08 -5.71 17.62
N LEU A 229 -21.68 -4.95 16.60
CA LEU A 229 -22.58 -4.18 15.73
C LEU A 229 -23.58 -5.09 15.03
N ARG A 230 -23.21 -6.30 14.63
CA ARG A 230 -24.14 -7.29 14.06
C ARG A 230 -25.12 -7.85 15.09
N ARG A 231 -24.70 -8.00 16.35
CA ARG A 231 -25.58 -8.38 17.47
C ARG A 231 -26.53 -7.24 17.85
N LEU A 232 -26.05 -6.00 17.88
CA LEU A 232 -26.84 -4.79 18.10
C LEU A 232 -27.79 -4.51 16.94
N ALA A 233 -27.35 -4.74 15.70
CA ALA A 233 -28.18 -4.72 14.50
C ALA A 233 -29.03 -5.99 14.32
N GLY A 234 -29.10 -6.86 15.35
CA GLY A 234 -29.94 -8.07 15.37
C GLY A 234 -31.44 -7.81 15.18
N GLY A 235 -31.88 -6.55 15.13
CA GLY A 235 -33.22 -6.14 14.71
C GLY A 235 -33.39 -5.89 13.19
N ILE A 236 -32.31 -5.74 12.42
CA ILE A 236 -32.39 -5.49 10.97
C ILE A 236 -32.42 -6.85 10.25
N LYS A 237 -33.64 -7.38 10.07
CA LYS A 237 -33.88 -8.50 9.17
C LYS A 237 -33.59 -8.06 7.73
N VAL A 238 -32.34 -8.19 7.29
CA VAL A 238 -31.96 -7.94 5.89
C VAL A 238 -32.60 -9.03 5.03
N ALA A 239 -33.78 -8.72 4.49
CA ALA A 239 -34.53 -9.64 3.65
C ALA A 239 -33.72 -9.92 2.38
N ARG A 240 -33.16 -11.12 2.27
CA ARG A 240 -32.55 -11.64 1.04
C ARG A 240 -33.64 -11.81 -0.02
N ARG A 241 -33.99 -10.75 -0.75
CA ARG A 241 -34.83 -10.84 -1.95
C ARG A 241 -33.94 -10.88 -3.20
N PRO A 242 -33.84 -12.02 -3.91
CA PRO A 242 -32.94 -12.15 -5.04
C PRO A 242 -33.69 -11.96 -6.35
N THR A 243 -34.09 -10.75 -6.71
CA THR A 243 -34.50 -10.48 -8.10
C THR A 243 -34.07 -9.09 -8.57
N MET A 244 -33.44 -9.08 -9.74
CA MET A 244 -33.17 -7.86 -10.48
C MET A 244 -34.50 -7.42 -11.11
N VAL A 245 -35.19 -6.50 -10.47
CA VAL A 245 -36.30 -5.75 -11.08
C VAL A 245 -35.70 -4.41 -11.51
N ILE A 246 -35.60 -4.17 -12.82
CA ILE A 246 -35.13 -2.92 -13.45
C ILE A 246 -35.67 -1.63 -12.77
N PRO A 247 -36.93 -1.55 -12.28
CA PRO A 247 -37.45 -0.41 -11.49
C PRO A 247 -36.68 -0.08 -10.21
N SER A 248 -35.88 -0.99 -9.67
CA SER A 248 -35.08 -0.71 -8.48
C SER A 248 -33.85 0.14 -8.80
N PHE A 249 -33.08 -0.16 -9.86
CA PHE A 249 -31.87 0.62 -10.23
C PHE A 249 -32.18 2.09 -10.53
N LEU A 250 -33.35 2.38 -11.10
CA LEU A 250 -33.83 3.75 -11.33
C LEU A 250 -33.91 4.57 -10.03
N LYS A 251 -34.16 3.92 -8.88
CA LYS A 251 -34.18 4.59 -7.57
C LYS A 251 -32.78 5.06 -7.10
N MET A 252 -31.71 4.54 -7.71
CA MET A 252 -30.33 4.96 -7.42
C MET A 252 -29.84 6.09 -8.32
N VAL A 253 -30.58 6.39 -9.39
CA VAL A 253 -30.23 7.45 -10.35
C VAL A 253 -30.04 8.80 -9.65
N PRO A 254 -30.90 9.24 -8.70
CA PRO A 254 -30.66 10.49 -7.98
C PRO A 254 -29.34 10.50 -7.20
N LEU A 255 -28.99 9.38 -6.57
CA LEU A 255 -27.77 9.27 -5.78
C LEU A 255 -26.50 9.29 -6.66
N ILE A 256 -26.56 8.63 -7.82
CA ILE A 256 -25.48 8.63 -8.81
C ILE A 256 -25.30 10.04 -9.39
N TRP A 257 -26.40 10.73 -9.73
CA TRP A 257 -26.37 12.11 -10.21
C TRP A 257 -25.88 13.08 -9.14
N LEU A 258 -26.27 12.90 -7.88
CA LEU A 258 -25.74 13.69 -6.76
C LEU A 258 -24.23 13.52 -6.65
N GLY A 259 -23.73 12.28 -6.74
CA GLY A 259 -22.30 12.01 -6.75
C GLY A 259 -21.57 12.64 -7.92
N PHE A 260 -22.15 12.56 -9.11
CA PHE A 260 -21.62 13.22 -10.30
C PHE A 260 -21.58 14.74 -10.14
N ALA A 261 -22.68 15.35 -9.69
CA ALA A 261 -22.78 16.78 -9.47
C ALA A 261 -21.78 17.27 -8.41
N LEU A 262 -21.61 16.52 -7.33
CA LEU A 262 -20.62 16.83 -6.30
C LEU A 262 -19.20 16.72 -6.86
N ALA A 263 -18.89 15.69 -7.65
CA ALA A 263 -17.61 15.56 -8.32
C ALA A 263 -17.33 16.72 -9.29
N LEU A 264 -18.35 17.17 -10.04
CA LEU A 264 -18.25 18.35 -10.90
C LEU A 264 -18.01 19.63 -10.10
N LEU A 265 -18.70 19.79 -8.95
CA LEU A 265 -18.51 20.94 -8.06
C LEU A 265 -17.08 21.00 -7.55
N ILE A 266 -16.55 19.88 -7.05
CA ILE A 266 -15.15 19.82 -6.57
C ILE A 266 -14.18 20.09 -7.72
N ALA A 267 -14.33 19.40 -8.85
CA ALA A 267 -13.46 19.56 -10.00
C ALA A 267 -13.42 21.01 -10.49
N SER A 268 -14.55 21.73 -10.46
CA SER A 268 -14.65 23.08 -11.03
C SER A 268 -14.46 24.23 -10.04
N ARG A 269 -15.06 24.15 -8.85
CA ARG A 269 -15.08 25.26 -7.88
C ARG A 269 -13.97 25.17 -6.85
N VAL A 270 -13.42 23.97 -6.60
CA VAL A 270 -12.37 23.76 -5.61
C VAL A 270 -11.02 23.55 -6.29
N LEU A 271 -11.01 22.79 -7.39
CA LEU A 271 -9.77 22.39 -8.09
C LEU A 271 -9.59 23.07 -9.46
N GLU A 272 -10.48 24.00 -9.80
CA GLU A 272 -10.38 24.88 -10.99
C GLU A 272 -10.16 24.16 -12.34
N ARG A 273 -10.49 22.86 -12.40
CA ARG A 273 -10.30 21.97 -13.55
C ARG A 273 -8.83 21.80 -13.98
N VAL A 274 -7.89 22.13 -13.10
CA VAL A 274 -6.44 22.03 -13.36
C VAL A 274 -5.76 21.04 -12.41
N PRO A 275 -4.64 20.42 -12.81
CA PRO A 275 -3.87 19.56 -11.90
C PRO A 275 -3.24 20.38 -10.76
N HIS A 276 -3.25 19.85 -9.53
CA HIS A 276 -2.70 20.52 -8.34
C HIS A 276 -1.53 19.78 -7.68
N VAL A 277 -1.17 18.60 -8.18
CA VAL A 277 -0.10 17.77 -7.64
C VAL A 277 0.76 17.25 -8.77
N GLN A 278 2.03 16.98 -8.48
CA GLN A 278 3.02 16.58 -9.49
C GLN A 278 2.59 15.33 -10.26
N ASP A 279 1.98 14.34 -9.60
CA ASP A 279 1.42 13.15 -10.25
C ASP A 279 0.34 13.51 -11.27
N SER A 280 -0.57 14.43 -10.90
CA SER A 280 -1.67 14.88 -11.76
C SER A 280 -1.17 15.59 -13.02
N VAL A 281 -0.13 16.43 -12.88
CA VAL A 281 0.54 17.06 -14.02
C VAL A 281 1.14 15.99 -14.93
N THR A 282 1.79 14.97 -14.35
CA THR A 282 2.41 13.87 -15.10
C THR A 282 1.37 13.02 -15.85
N TYR A 283 0.25 12.70 -15.19
CA TYR A 283 -0.85 11.97 -15.83
C TYR A 283 -1.44 12.77 -17.00
N LEU A 284 -1.67 14.07 -16.83
CA LEU A 284 -2.17 14.94 -17.90
C LEU A 284 -1.18 15.04 -19.06
N PHE A 285 0.12 15.19 -18.78
CA PHE A 285 1.17 15.20 -19.80
C PHE A 285 1.21 13.88 -20.60
N GLN A 286 1.20 12.73 -19.91
CA GLN A 286 1.15 11.43 -20.57
C GLN A 286 -0.12 11.29 -21.40
N ALA A 287 -1.28 11.73 -20.89
CA ALA A 287 -2.55 11.70 -21.61
C ALA A 287 -2.52 12.57 -22.88
N GLN A 288 -1.94 13.76 -22.84
CA GLN A 288 -1.75 14.63 -24.01
C GLN A 288 -0.82 14.00 -25.06
N THR A 289 0.21 13.29 -24.60
CA THR A 289 1.15 12.58 -25.48
C THR A 289 0.45 11.40 -26.18
N LEU A 290 -0.30 10.60 -25.42
CA LEU A 290 -1.11 9.50 -25.95
C LEU A 290 -2.25 9.99 -26.86
N ALA A 291 -2.87 11.12 -26.54
CA ALA A 291 -3.92 11.73 -27.37
C ALA A 291 -3.41 12.06 -28.78
N ARG A 292 -2.13 12.43 -28.90
CA ARG A 292 -1.41 12.65 -30.18
C ARG A 292 -0.93 11.36 -30.86
N GLY A 293 -1.21 10.19 -30.29
CA GLY A 293 -0.82 8.89 -30.86
C GLY A 293 0.63 8.49 -30.58
N SER A 294 1.31 9.17 -29.63
CA SER A 294 2.70 8.90 -29.26
C SER A 294 2.82 8.36 -27.83
N LEU A 295 3.83 7.54 -27.56
CA LEU A 295 4.13 7.03 -26.20
C LEU A 295 5.05 7.97 -25.41
N ALA A 296 5.82 8.81 -26.11
CA ALA A 296 6.72 9.81 -25.53
C ALA A 296 6.71 11.06 -26.41
N ALA A 297 6.94 12.22 -25.80
CA ALA A 297 7.21 13.46 -26.51
C ALA A 297 8.71 13.56 -26.85
N PRO A 298 9.11 14.38 -27.83
CA PRO A 298 10.52 14.73 -27.99
C PRO A 298 11.04 15.45 -26.75
N ALA A 299 12.32 15.27 -26.45
CA ALA A 299 12.98 16.00 -25.38
C ALA A 299 12.90 17.52 -25.63
N PRO A 300 12.65 18.34 -24.59
CA PRO A 300 12.67 19.79 -24.73
C PRO A 300 14.10 20.29 -25.01
N PRO A 301 14.27 21.47 -25.63
CA PRO A 301 15.58 22.00 -26.03
C PRO A 301 16.60 22.13 -24.89
N MET A 302 16.14 22.36 -23.66
CA MET A 302 16.99 22.43 -22.46
C MET A 302 16.49 21.45 -21.39
N PRO A 303 16.77 20.15 -21.50
CA PRO A 303 16.20 19.09 -20.65
C PRO A 303 16.28 19.34 -19.14
N ASP A 304 17.37 19.95 -18.67
CA ASP A 304 17.64 20.15 -17.25
C ASP A 304 16.60 21.06 -16.56
N PHE A 305 15.99 22.00 -17.30
CA PHE A 305 14.93 22.87 -16.77
C PHE A 305 13.54 22.20 -16.76
N PHE A 306 13.38 21.07 -17.45
CA PHE A 306 12.11 20.34 -17.54
C PHE A 306 12.17 18.99 -16.81
N ALA A 307 13.32 18.66 -16.21
CA ALA A 307 13.49 17.48 -15.38
C ALA A 307 12.70 17.65 -14.08
N GLN A 308 11.55 16.98 -13.99
CA GLN A 308 10.72 16.91 -12.78
C GLN A 308 10.71 15.46 -12.28
N GLU A 309 10.49 15.26 -10.97
CA GLU A 309 10.55 13.94 -10.31
C GLU A 309 9.82 12.80 -11.06
N PHE A 310 8.71 13.12 -11.72
CA PHE A 310 7.83 12.14 -12.37
C PHE A 310 7.82 12.21 -13.90
N LEU A 311 8.44 13.25 -14.48
CA LEU A 311 8.61 13.45 -15.92
C LEU A 311 10.08 13.27 -16.28
N LEU A 312 10.38 12.20 -16.99
CA LEU A 312 11.74 11.77 -17.27
C LEU A 312 12.12 12.18 -18.69
N VAL A 313 13.31 12.76 -18.83
CA VAL A 313 13.97 12.95 -20.12
C VAL A 313 15.10 11.93 -20.25
N ARG A 314 15.01 11.03 -21.22
CA ARG A 314 16.06 10.03 -21.51
C ARG A 314 16.18 9.79 -23.00
N GLN A 315 17.41 9.77 -23.52
CA GLN A 315 17.71 9.44 -24.92
C GLN A 315 16.84 10.24 -25.92
N GLY A 316 16.70 11.55 -25.71
CA GLY A 316 15.89 12.41 -26.57
C GLY A 316 14.36 12.24 -26.44
N LYS A 317 13.88 11.45 -25.47
CA LYS A 317 12.45 11.21 -25.21
C LYS A 317 12.03 11.79 -23.86
N TRP A 318 10.85 12.38 -23.82
CA TRP A 318 10.22 12.95 -22.63
C TRP A 318 8.90 12.23 -22.31
N PHE A 319 8.83 11.58 -21.16
CA PHE A 319 7.69 10.73 -20.78
C PHE A 319 7.48 10.68 -19.27
N GLY A 320 6.23 10.45 -18.85
CA GLY A 320 5.93 10.20 -17.44
C GLY A 320 6.34 8.79 -17.02
N LYS A 321 6.68 8.62 -15.74
CA LYS A 321 7.07 7.31 -15.18
C LYS A 321 5.90 6.35 -14.90
N TYR A 322 4.65 6.83 -14.97
CA TYR A 322 3.49 6.05 -14.56
C TYR A 322 3.01 5.08 -15.64
N PRO A 323 2.38 3.95 -15.25
CA PRO A 323 1.68 3.06 -16.16
C PRO A 323 0.59 3.77 -17.00
N PRO A 324 0.29 3.29 -18.22
CA PRO A 324 -0.55 4.01 -19.18
C PRO A 324 -2.06 3.91 -18.92
N GLY A 325 -2.53 3.05 -18.02
CA GLY A 325 -3.96 2.73 -17.86
C GLY A 325 -4.85 3.94 -17.56
N PHE A 326 -4.48 4.78 -16.58
CA PHE A 326 -5.21 6.02 -16.32
C PHE A 326 -4.95 7.10 -17.38
N PRO A 327 -3.70 7.37 -17.82
CA PRO A 327 -3.43 8.24 -18.96
C PRO A 327 -4.24 7.93 -20.22
N LEU A 328 -4.52 6.66 -20.52
CA LEU A 328 -5.35 6.24 -21.67
C LEU A 328 -6.80 6.70 -21.53
N LEU A 329 -7.40 6.55 -20.34
CA LEU A 329 -8.73 7.07 -20.06
C LEU A 329 -8.76 8.59 -20.15
N LEU A 330 -7.74 9.23 -19.57
CA LEU A 330 -7.63 10.68 -19.56
C LEU A 330 -7.40 11.24 -20.97
N ALA A 331 -6.68 10.53 -21.84
CA ALA A 331 -6.42 10.91 -23.22
C ALA A 331 -7.72 11.05 -24.03
N VAL A 332 -8.75 10.25 -23.73
CA VAL A 332 -10.09 10.43 -24.31
C VAL A 332 -10.65 11.80 -23.94
N GLY A 333 -10.58 12.17 -22.66
CA GLY A 333 -11.00 13.49 -22.19
C GLY A 333 -10.17 14.63 -22.79
N VAL A 334 -8.87 14.43 -22.98
CA VAL A 334 -7.98 15.41 -23.66
C VAL A 334 -8.43 15.63 -25.11
N ARG A 335 -8.72 14.55 -25.86
CA ARG A 335 -9.21 14.66 -27.24
C ARG A 335 -10.57 15.38 -27.34
N LEU A 336 -11.40 15.23 -26.32
CA LEU A 336 -12.69 15.92 -26.23
C LEU A 336 -12.59 17.34 -25.65
N GLY A 337 -11.39 17.82 -25.30
CA GLY A 337 -11.17 19.14 -24.69
C GLY A 337 -11.67 19.26 -23.24
N VAL A 338 -12.08 18.15 -22.61
CA VAL A 338 -12.65 18.13 -21.25
C VAL A 338 -12.01 17.06 -20.35
N PRO A 339 -10.67 17.04 -20.19
CA PRO A 339 -10.00 15.98 -19.43
C PRO A 339 -10.40 15.96 -17.93
N TRP A 340 -10.78 17.12 -17.38
CA TRP A 340 -11.31 17.25 -16.01
C TRP A 340 -12.61 16.46 -15.76
N LEU A 341 -13.35 16.08 -16.81
CA LEU A 341 -14.63 15.37 -16.71
C LEU A 341 -14.47 13.86 -16.49
N VAL A 342 -13.29 13.30 -16.77
CA VAL A 342 -13.04 11.85 -16.76
C VAL A 342 -13.27 11.26 -15.37
N ASN A 343 -12.67 11.83 -14.32
CA ASN A 343 -12.85 11.32 -12.96
C ASN A 343 -14.26 11.50 -12.40
N PRO A 344 -14.97 12.63 -12.62
CA PRO A 344 -16.39 12.73 -12.29
C PRO A 344 -17.26 11.63 -12.92
N LEU A 345 -17.05 11.32 -14.20
CA LEU A 345 -17.78 10.22 -14.87
C LEU A 345 -17.45 8.87 -14.24
N LEU A 346 -16.16 8.58 -14.00
CA LEU A 346 -15.73 7.35 -13.34
C LEU A 346 -16.25 7.23 -11.92
N ALA A 347 -16.41 8.34 -11.19
CA ALA A 347 -17.01 8.36 -9.86
C ALA A 347 -18.48 7.96 -9.90
N ALA A 348 -19.27 8.50 -10.82
CA ALA A 348 -20.67 8.14 -11.01
C ALA A 348 -20.82 6.64 -11.33
N LEU A 349 -19.99 6.13 -12.25
CA LEU A 349 -19.95 4.70 -12.59
C LEU A 349 -19.51 3.83 -11.39
N SER A 350 -18.53 4.30 -10.61
CA SER A 350 -18.06 3.61 -9.41
C SER A 350 -19.14 3.52 -8.34
N LEU A 351 -19.93 4.58 -8.12
CA LEU A 351 -21.08 4.56 -7.21
C LEU A 351 -22.13 3.54 -7.65
N ALA A 352 -22.43 3.47 -8.94
CA ALA A 352 -23.35 2.48 -9.48
C ALA A 352 -22.84 1.05 -9.25
N LEU A 353 -21.53 0.82 -9.41
CA LEU A 353 -20.90 -0.49 -9.19
C LEU A 353 -20.82 -0.85 -7.70
N LEU A 354 -20.50 0.10 -6.81
CA LEU A 354 -20.53 -0.08 -5.35
C LEU A 354 -21.91 -0.49 -4.88
N PHE A 355 -22.93 0.23 -5.33
CA PHE A 355 -24.32 -0.11 -5.07
C PHE A 355 -24.64 -1.53 -5.53
N GLN A 356 -24.27 -1.88 -6.77
CA GLN A 356 -24.53 -3.21 -7.32
C GLN A 356 -23.80 -4.31 -6.55
N LEU A 357 -22.58 -4.05 -6.08
CA LEU A 357 -21.78 -4.98 -5.30
C LEU A 357 -22.43 -5.24 -3.94
N GLY A 358 -22.73 -4.19 -3.17
CA GLY A 358 -23.42 -4.30 -1.88
C GLY A 358 -24.78 -4.98 -2.02
N ARG A 359 -25.54 -4.60 -3.06
CA ARG A 359 -26.84 -5.22 -3.38
C ARG A 359 -26.74 -6.71 -3.66
N LYS A 360 -25.76 -7.13 -4.46
CA LYS A 360 -25.60 -8.55 -4.81
C LYS A 360 -25.20 -9.42 -3.63
N LEU A 361 -24.36 -8.89 -2.74
CA LEU A 361 -23.84 -9.64 -1.61
C LEU A 361 -24.83 -9.69 -0.45
N TYR A 362 -25.51 -8.58 -0.16
CA TYR A 362 -26.28 -8.44 1.08
C TYR A 362 -27.71 -7.93 0.89
N GLY A 363 -28.08 -7.41 -0.28
CA GLY A 363 -29.44 -6.92 -0.56
C GLY A 363 -29.52 -5.40 -0.73
N TRP A 364 -30.70 -4.92 -1.12
CA TRP A 364 -30.93 -3.54 -1.58
C TRP A 364 -30.44 -2.49 -0.59
N ASP A 365 -30.83 -2.62 0.68
CA ASP A 365 -30.55 -1.63 1.73
C ASP A 365 -29.05 -1.45 1.95
N VAL A 366 -28.30 -2.55 1.97
CA VAL A 366 -26.84 -2.51 2.09
C VAL A 366 -26.20 -1.88 0.86
N GLY A 367 -26.75 -2.10 -0.33
CA GLY A 367 -26.33 -1.39 -1.53
C GLY A 367 -26.47 0.13 -1.40
N VAL A 368 -27.65 0.60 -0.93
CA VAL A 368 -27.91 2.03 -0.73
C VAL A 368 -26.95 2.61 0.32
N ILE A 369 -26.85 1.95 1.48
CA ILE A 369 -25.95 2.38 2.57
C ILE A 369 -24.51 2.48 2.07
N THR A 370 -24.03 1.51 1.28
CA THR A 370 -22.68 1.53 0.70
C THR A 370 -22.45 2.76 -0.17
N ALA A 371 -23.42 3.09 -1.03
CA ALA A 371 -23.32 4.24 -1.92
C ALA A 371 -23.41 5.59 -1.16
N VAL A 372 -24.26 5.67 -0.14
CA VAL A 372 -24.36 6.87 0.73
C VAL A 372 -23.06 7.07 1.50
N LEU A 373 -22.52 6.01 2.12
CA LEU A 373 -21.25 6.09 2.84
C LEU A 373 -20.08 6.53 1.95
N ALA A 374 -20.07 6.07 0.70
CA ALA A 374 -19.09 6.52 -0.29
C ALA A 374 -19.23 8.02 -0.58
N LEU A 375 -20.46 8.52 -0.76
CA LEU A 375 -20.73 9.94 -1.00
C LEU A 375 -20.43 10.85 0.19
N THR A 376 -20.58 10.35 1.40
CA THR A 376 -20.23 11.11 2.62
C THR A 376 -18.75 11.01 2.96
N SER A 377 -17.97 10.20 2.25
CA SER A 377 -16.53 10.07 2.48
C SER A 377 -15.78 11.26 1.90
N PRO A 378 -15.12 12.10 2.72
CA PRO A 378 -14.39 13.26 2.23
C PRO A 378 -13.28 12.87 1.24
N PHE A 379 -12.61 11.75 1.51
CA PHE A 379 -11.54 11.25 0.65
C PHE A 379 -12.06 10.84 -0.73
N PHE A 380 -13.20 10.12 -0.79
CA PHE A 380 -13.81 9.76 -2.07
C PHE A 380 -14.16 11.03 -2.85
N VAL A 381 -14.92 11.94 -2.24
CA VAL A 381 -15.43 13.17 -2.86
C VAL A 381 -14.29 14.03 -3.41
N ILE A 382 -13.25 14.31 -2.61
CA ILE A 382 -12.10 15.11 -3.05
C ILE A 382 -11.42 14.44 -4.24
N MET A 383 -11.13 13.13 -4.15
CA MET A 383 -10.43 12.40 -5.21
C MET A 383 -11.19 12.43 -6.54
N THR A 384 -12.53 12.45 -6.51
CA THR A 384 -13.37 12.51 -7.73
C THR A 384 -13.14 13.74 -8.61
N GLY A 385 -12.68 14.86 -8.03
CA GLY A 385 -12.40 16.08 -8.79
C GLY A 385 -10.95 16.26 -9.23
N THR A 386 -10.04 15.38 -8.77
CA THR A 386 -8.61 15.48 -9.09
C THR A 386 -8.27 14.84 -10.44
N TYR A 387 -7.04 15.01 -10.90
CA TYR A 387 -6.43 14.25 -12.02
C TYR A 387 -5.62 13.05 -11.52
N MET A 388 -6.01 12.44 -10.39
CA MET A 388 -5.35 11.26 -9.85
C MET A 388 -5.98 9.97 -10.36
N ALA A 389 -5.16 8.92 -10.52
CA ALA A 389 -5.58 7.61 -10.99
C ALA A 389 -6.48 6.81 -10.01
N HIS A 390 -6.77 7.32 -8.81
CA HIS A 390 -7.44 6.56 -7.75
C HIS A 390 -8.89 6.20 -8.09
N VAL A 391 -9.61 7.12 -8.73
CA VAL A 391 -11.02 6.90 -9.12
C VAL A 391 -11.11 5.87 -10.25
N ALA A 392 -10.19 5.93 -11.20
CA ALA A 392 -10.06 4.93 -12.27
C ALA A 392 -9.72 3.54 -11.71
N GLU A 393 -8.77 3.46 -10.78
CA GLU A 393 -8.44 2.20 -10.11
C GLU A 393 -9.66 1.60 -9.40
N LEU A 394 -10.39 2.43 -8.63
CA LEU A 394 -11.61 2.01 -7.94
C LEU A 394 -12.64 1.47 -8.95
N PHE A 395 -12.88 2.20 -10.04
CA PHE A 395 -13.79 1.78 -11.10
C PHE A 395 -13.42 0.40 -11.66
N TRP A 396 -12.15 0.19 -12.04
CA TRP A 396 -11.69 -1.07 -12.61
C TRP A 396 -11.80 -2.23 -11.63
N VAL A 397 -11.40 -2.02 -10.38
CA VAL A 397 -11.51 -3.04 -9.31
C VAL A 397 -12.97 -3.42 -9.06
N LEU A 398 -13.88 -2.44 -8.98
CA LEU A 398 -15.30 -2.72 -8.79
C LEU A 398 -15.91 -3.44 -10.01
N LEU A 399 -15.54 -3.04 -11.22
CA LEU A 399 -15.98 -3.68 -12.44
C LEU A 399 -15.51 -5.14 -12.50
N PHE A 400 -14.26 -5.40 -12.12
CA PHE A 400 -13.71 -6.74 -11.95
C PHE A 400 -14.53 -7.55 -10.94
N MET A 401 -14.71 -7.06 -9.71
CA MET A 401 -15.45 -7.77 -8.66
C MET A 401 -16.90 -8.07 -9.05
N VAL A 402 -17.61 -7.07 -9.60
CA VAL A 402 -18.99 -7.21 -10.04
C VAL A 402 -19.12 -8.23 -11.16
N SER A 403 -18.16 -8.25 -12.12
CA SER A 403 -18.13 -9.18 -13.26
C SER A 403 -17.75 -10.59 -12.82
N TRP A 404 -16.75 -10.72 -11.95
CA TRP A 404 -16.33 -11.98 -11.35
C TRP A 404 -17.49 -12.68 -10.61
N LEU A 405 -18.28 -11.93 -9.84
CA LEU A 405 -19.50 -12.46 -9.20
C LEU A 405 -20.55 -12.98 -10.21
N GLN A 406 -20.58 -12.46 -11.44
CA GLN A 406 -21.50 -12.98 -12.47
C GLN A 406 -21.00 -14.32 -13.04
N VAL A 407 -19.68 -14.44 -13.25
CA VAL A 407 -19.02 -15.66 -13.71
C VAL A 407 -19.26 -16.79 -12.71
N VAL A 408 -18.91 -16.54 -11.45
CA VAL A 408 -19.02 -17.50 -10.36
C VAL A 408 -20.49 -17.82 -10.03
N GLY A 409 -21.37 -16.83 -10.10
CA GLY A 409 -22.81 -16.99 -9.90
C GLY A 409 -23.56 -17.71 -11.03
N GLY A 410 -22.86 -18.19 -12.07
CA GLY A 410 -23.44 -19.04 -13.13
C GLY A 410 -24.48 -18.36 -14.01
N LYS A 411 -24.34 -17.06 -14.28
CA LYS A 411 -25.30 -16.32 -15.14
C LYS A 411 -25.19 -16.70 -16.62
N LYS A 412 -26.25 -16.40 -17.38
CA LYS A 412 -26.24 -16.42 -18.85
C LYS A 412 -25.09 -15.54 -19.38
N ARG A 413 -24.38 -16.03 -20.42
CA ARG A 413 -23.18 -15.41 -21.05
C ARG A 413 -21.89 -15.40 -20.21
N PRO A 414 -21.36 -16.57 -19.80
CA PRO A 414 -20.14 -16.65 -18.99
C PRO A 414 -18.93 -16.00 -19.69
N PHE A 415 -18.80 -16.17 -21.01
CA PHE A 415 -17.69 -15.61 -21.78
C PHE A 415 -17.57 -14.09 -21.68
N PHE A 416 -18.66 -13.35 -21.87
CA PHE A 416 -18.67 -11.89 -21.79
C PHE A 416 -18.22 -11.39 -20.40
N TRP A 417 -18.73 -12.01 -19.33
CA TRP A 417 -18.37 -11.61 -17.97
C TRP A 417 -16.93 -11.99 -17.60
N SER A 418 -16.42 -13.11 -18.12
CA SER A 418 -15.01 -13.49 -17.97
C SER A 418 -14.09 -12.54 -18.72
N LEU A 419 -14.44 -12.16 -19.95
CA LEU A 419 -13.68 -11.17 -20.73
C LEU A 419 -13.69 -9.81 -20.02
N LEU A 420 -14.86 -9.36 -19.58
CA LEU A 420 -14.99 -8.08 -18.88
C LEU A 420 -14.21 -8.07 -17.55
N ALA A 421 -14.22 -9.18 -16.81
CA ALA A 421 -13.40 -9.30 -15.60
C ALA A 421 -11.89 -9.27 -15.93
N GLY A 422 -11.45 -9.99 -16.97
CA GLY A 422 -10.06 -9.99 -17.42
C GLY A 422 -9.59 -8.61 -17.87
N VAL A 423 -10.38 -7.92 -18.70
CA VAL A 423 -10.10 -6.55 -19.15
C VAL A 423 -10.05 -5.58 -17.97
N ALA A 424 -11.02 -5.65 -17.05
CA ALA A 424 -11.05 -4.78 -15.88
C ALA A 424 -9.83 -4.99 -14.99
N LEU A 425 -9.43 -6.23 -14.72
CA LEU A 425 -8.24 -6.53 -13.94
C LEU A 425 -6.96 -6.10 -14.66
N GLY A 426 -6.88 -6.32 -15.98
CA GLY A 426 -5.76 -5.87 -16.81
C GLY A 426 -5.62 -4.34 -16.79
N MET A 427 -6.74 -3.61 -16.91
CA MET A 427 -6.74 -2.16 -16.82
C MET A 427 -6.40 -1.63 -15.41
N ALA A 428 -6.82 -2.34 -14.36
CA ALA A 428 -6.37 -2.05 -13.00
C ALA A 428 -4.84 -2.22 -12.87
N LEU A 429 -4.27 -3.32 -13.39
CA LEU A 429 -2.81 -3.53 -13.40
C LEU A 429 -2.07 -2.44 -14.17
N LEU A 430 -2.60 -2.02 -15.32
CA LEU A 430 -2.07 -0.92 -16.12
C LEU A 430 -2.30 0.45 -15.48
N THR A 431 -3.12 0.56 -14.44
CA THR A 431 -3.38 1.82 -13.73
C THR A 431 -2.53 1.87 -12.46
N ARG A 432 -2.66 0.90 -11.55
CA ARG A 432 -1.88 0.77 -10.31
C ARG A 432 -1.62 -0.71 -9.96
N GLN A 433 -0.47 -1.22 -10.42
CA GLN A 433 -0.05 -2.63 -10.24
C GLN A 433 -0.24 -3.22 -8.83
N PHE A 434 0.15 -2.49 -7.77
CA PHE A 434 0.10 -3.03 -6.41
C PHE A 434 -1.34 -3.20 -5.89
N ALA A 435 -2.22 -2.25 -6.19
CA ALA A 435 -3.63 -2.33 -5.79
C ALA A 435 -4.34 -3.45 -6.54
N ALA A 436 -4.12 -3.52 -7.86
CA ALA A 436 -4.64 -4.57 -8.71
C ALA A 436 -4.15 -5.97 -8.29
N MET A 437 -2.88 -6.13 -7.90
CA MET A 437 -2.37 -7.41 -7.38
C MET A 437 -3.00 -7.78 -6.04
N ALA A 438 -3.14 -6.81 -5.12
CA ALA A 438 -3.74 -7.05 -3.81
C ALA A 438 -5.18 -7.58 -3.90
N VAL A 439 -5.94 -7.15 -4.90
CA VAL A 439 -7.30 -7.66 -5.17
C VAL A 439 -7.27 -8.90 -6.07
N GLY A 440 -6.51 -8.85 -7.16
CA GLY A 440 -6.52 -9.86 -8.22
C GLY A 440 -6.01 -11.22 -7.75
N VAL A 441 -4.96 -11.25 -6.91
CA VAL A 441 -4.35 -12.50 -6.45
C VAL A 441 -5.31 -13.33 -5.58
N PRO A 442 -5.93 -12.80 -4.51
CA PRO A 442 -6.89 -13.56 -3.71
C PRO A 442 -8.07 -14.09 -4.55
N PHE A 443 -8.66 -13.26 -5.42
CA PHE A 443 -9.80 -13.66 -6.24
C PHE A 443 -9.42 -14.73 -7.27
N SER A 444 -8.24 -14.61 -7.88
CA SER A 444 -7.73 -15.62 -8.83
C SER A 444 -7.45 -16.94 -8.12
N LEU A 445 -6.83 -16.90 -6.94
CA LEU A 445 -6.56 -18.10 -6.14
C LEU A 445 -7.86 -18.80 -5.72
N LEU A 446 -8.85 -18.04 -5.22
CA LEU A 446 -10.17 -18.58 -4.88
C LEU A 446 -10.82 -19.28 -6.09
N THR A 447 -10.74 -18.65 -7.26
CA THR A 447 -11.28 -19.22 -8.50
C THR A 447 -10.55 -20.50 -8.90
N LEU A 448 -9.22 -20.53 -8.78
CA LEU A 448 -8.41 -21.73 -9.06
C LEU A 448 -8.74 -22.87 -8.10
N LEU A 449 -8.82 -22.60 -6.80
CA LEU A 449 -9.19 -23.58 -5.77
C LEU A 449 -10.58 -24.17 -6.04
N GLU A 450 -11.51 -23.34 -6.49
CA GLU A 450 -12.84 -23.81 -6.87
C GLU A 450 -12.81 -24.69 -8.13
N ILE A 451 -12.04 -24.32 -9.15
CA ILE A 451 -11.90 -25.14 -10.36
C ILE A 451 -11.25 -26.49 -10.03
N VAL A 452 -10.20 -26.49 -9.21
CA VAL A 452 -9.49 -27.71 -8.79
C VAL A 452 -10.39 -28.60 -7.94
N SER A 453 -11.10 -28.05 -6.95
CA SER A 453 -12.01 -28.83 -6.09
C SER A 453 -13.21 -29.41 -6.87
N ARG A 454 -13.75 -28.66 -7.86
CA ARG A 454 -14.82 -29.17 -8.74
C ARG A 454 -14.32 -30.27 -9.68
N LYS A 455 -13.09 -30.18 -10.20
CA LYS A 455 -12.48 -31.25 -11.01
C LYS A 455 -12.21 -32.50 -10.17
N GLY A 456 -11.72 -32.34 -8.94
CA GLY A 456 -11.55 -33.46 -7.99
C GLY A 456 -12.87 -34.15 -7.65
N ALA A 457 -13.93 -33.38 -7.37
CA ALA A 457 -15.26 -33.92 -7.11
C ALA A 457 -15.89 -34.59 -8.34
N LYS A 458 -15.65 -34.08 -9.56
CA LYS A 458 -16.09 -34.73 -10.82
C LYS A 458 -15.30 -36.01 -11.10
N ALA A 459 -13.99 -36.04 -10.87
CA ALA A 459 -13.16 -37.23 -11.02
C ALA A 459 -13.55 -38.32 -10.00
N GLN A 460 -13.80 -37.94 -8.75
CA GLN A 460 -14.32 -38.84 -7.72
C GLN A 460 -15.73 -39.35 -8.04
N ARG A 461 -16.64 -38.50 -8.55
CA ARG A 461 -17.96 -38.96 -9.03
C ARG A 461 -17.86 -39.92 -10.21
N LYS A 462 -16.99 -39.63 -11.19
CA LYS A 462 -16.79 -40.52 -12.35
C LYS A 462 -16.23 -41.87 -11.93
N MET A 463 -15.36 -41.89 -10.92
CA MET A 463 -14.81 -43.11 -10.31
C MET A 463 -15.85 -43.85 -9.45
N PHE A 464 -16.71 -43.12 -8.71
CA PHE A 464 -17.82 -43.70 -7.96
C PHE A 464 -18.89 -44.29 -8.88
N ASP A 465 -19.23 -43.61 -9.98
CA ASP A 465 -20.16 -44.11 -11.00
C ASP A 465 -19.57 -45.31 -11.76
N LEU A 466 -18.25 -45.34 -12.01
CA LEU A 466 -17.57 -46.53 -12.55
C LEU A 466 -17.55 -47.69 -11.54
N CYS A 467 -17.34 -47.45 -10.26
CA CYS A 467 -17.26 -48.52 -9.26
C CYS A 467 -18.64 -49.01 -8.76
N VAL A 468 -19.69 -48.17 -8.81
CA VAL A 468 -21.03 -48.49 -8.30
C VAL A 468 -21.99 -48.98 -9.39
N PHE A 469 -21.80 -48.59 -10.65
CA PHE A 469 -22.68 -49.00 -11.76
C PHE A 469 -22.06 -50.00 -12.76
N ALA A 470 -20.81 -50.44 -12.58
CA ALA A 470 -20.18 -51.41 -13.49
C ALA A 470 -20.56 -52.90 -13.30
N PRO A 471 -21.12 -53.41 -12.18
CA PRO A 471 -21.51 -54.82 -12.12
C PRO A 471 -23.03 -55.09 -12.27
N LEU A 472 -23.88 -54.10 -12.53
CA LEU A 472 -25.34 -54.30 -12.59
C LEU A 472 -25.96 -54.25 -13.99
N ARG A 473 -25.15 -54.28 -15.06
CA ARG A 473 -25.65 -54.25 -16.45
C ARG A 473 -25.58 -55.57 -17.24
N GLU A 474 -25.13 -56.67 -16.64
CA GLU A 474 -24.96 -57.94 -17.36
C GLU A 474 -25.59 -59.18 -16.68
N ILE A 475 -26.66 -59.07 -15.88
CA ILE A 475 -27.43 -60.26 -15.47
C ILE A 475 -28.93 -59.96 -15.46
N LYS A 476 -29.52 -59.96 -16.65
CA LYS A 476 -30.91 -60.40 -16.90
C LYS A 476 -31.16 -60.35 -18.41
N MET A 477 -30.97 -61.50 -19.07
CA MET A 477 -31.65 -61.96 -20.30
C MET A 477 -30.93 -63.21 -20.82
N ARG A 478 -31.35 -64.38 -20.32
CA ARG A 478 -31.12 -65.79 -20.70
C ARG A 478 -31.46 -66.56 -19.42
N GLN A 479 -32.54 -67.32 -19.25
CA GLN A 479 -33.22 -68.33 -20.08
C GLN A 479 -34.73 -68.28 -19.74
N LEU A 480 -35.66 -68.52 -20.69
CA LEU A 480 -36.28 -69.84 -20.97
C LEU A 480 -36.67 -70.62 -19.73
#